data_AF-A0A2R6F2K7-F1
#
_entry.id   AF-A0A2R6F2K7-F1
#
_cell.length_a   1.000
_cell.length_b   1.000
_cell.length_c   1.000
_cell.angle_alpha   90.00
_cell.angle_beta   90.00
_cell.angle_gamma   90.00
#
_symmetry.space_group_name_H-M   'P 1'
#
loop_
_entity.id
_entity.type
_entity.pdbx_description
1 polymer ?
#
loop_
_entity_poly.entity_id
_entity_poly.type
_entity_poly.pdbx_seq_one_letter_code
_entity_poly.pdbx_strand_id
1 'polypeptide(L)'
;MDCGSWLLAGCLLALLVVGGGAAVTLTDQTATDSTATLIVRSADGTASANETVAVGALTPAQRDLFERARNTTEPIDIPSDVSRDPFVEYWYVRDDNRTYEVAVAVS
;
A
#
# COMPACT_ATOMS: atom_id res chain seq x y z
N MET A 1 12.22 -26.86 -14.66
CA MET A 1 12.48 -25.70 -13.76
C MET A 1 12.54 -24.52 -14.68
N ASP A 2 11.39 -23.87 -14.85
CA ASP A 2 11.14 -22.92 -15.93
C ASP A 2 10.63 -21.64 -15.25
N CYS A 3 11.57 -20.87 -14.72
CA CYS A 3 11.31 -19.54 -14.18
C CYS A 3 11.42 -18.54 -15.34
N GLY A 4 10.28 -18.16 -15.93
CA GLY A 4 10.33 -17.20 -17.03
C GLY A 4 9.00 -16.95 -17.71
N SER A 5 7.99 -16.45 -16.99
CA SER A 5 6.79 -15.89 -17.64
C SER A 5 5.89 -15.05 -16.71
N TRP A 6 6.43 -14.14 -15.89
CA TRP A 6 5.58 -13.21 -15.12
C TRP A 6 6.15 -11.79 -15.14
N LEU A 7 6.26 -11.25 -16.35
CA LEU A 7 6.24 -9.81 -16.61
C LEU A 7 5.12 -9.60 -17.63
N LEU A 8 4.31 -8.55 -17.45
CA LEU A 8 3.32 -7.96 -18.37
C LEU A 8 1.85 -7.98 -17.89
N ALA A 9 1.55 -7.17 -16.87
CA ALA A 9 0.30 -6.40 -16.83
C ALA A 9 0.46 -5.26 -15.81
N GLY A 10 0.67 -4.01 -16.27
CA GLY A 10 0.71 -2.85 -15.38
C GLY A 10 1.57 -1.66 -15.81
N CYS A 11 2.08 -1.61 -17.04
CA CYS A 11 2.61 -0.35 -17.59
C CYS A 11 1.45 0.51 -18.09
N LEU A 12 1.16 1.62 -17.40
CA LEU A 12 0.69 2.91 -17.96
C LEU A 12 0.23 3.82 -16.81
N LEU A 13 1.12 4.67 -16.31
CA LEU A 13 0.81 6.01 -15.79
C LEU A 13 2.11 6.83 -15.69
N ALA A 14 2.85 6.84 -16.79
CA ALA A 14 3.83 7.87 -17.06
C ALA A 14 3.10 8.96 -17.87
N LEU A 15 2.70 10.06 -17.22
CA LEU A 15 2.60 11.41 -17.82
C LEU A 15 1.98 12.43 -16.85
N LEU A 16 2.57 13.64 -16.90
CA LEU A 16 2.12 14.95 -16.41
C LEU A 16 2.45 15.31 -14.94
N VAL A 17 3.59 15.95 -14.60
CA VAL A 17 4.15 17.28 -14.99
C VAL A 17 3.51 18.46 -14.24
N VAL A 18 4.40 19.18 -13.52
CA VAL A 18 4.39 20.60 -13.13
C VAL A 18 3.66 21.01 -11.84
N GLY A 19 4.50 21.41 -10.87
CA GLY A 19 4.48 22.79 -10.38
C GLY A 19 3.88 22.99 -8.99
N GLY A 20 4.69 23.53 -8.08
CA GLY A 20 4.17 24.27 -6.93
C GLY A 20 4.71 23.73 -5.62
N GLY A 21 5.59 24.52 -5.00
CA GLY A 21 6.25 24.18 -3.75
C GLY A 21 5.30 23.96 -2.59
N ALA A 22 5.75 23.11 -1.67
CA ALA A 22 5.66 23.37 -0.25
C ALA A 22 6.88 22.70 0.37
N ALA A 23 7.84 23.52 0.80
CA ALA A 23 8.85 23.10 1.74
C ALA A 23 8.13 22.73 3.04
N VAL A 24 7.88 21.44 3.25
CA VAL A 24 7.65 20.89 4.58
C VAL A 24 8.90 20.12 4.95
N THR A 25 9.80 20.82 5.64
CA THR A 25 10.90 20.20 6.37
C THR A 25 10.31 19.36 7.51
N LEU A 26 9.98 18.10 7.24
CA LEU A 26 9.94 17.08 8.29
C LEU A 26 11.28 16.38 8.31
N THR A 27 12.15 16.91 9.17
CA THR A 27 13.24 16.15 9.77
C THR A 27 12.61 15.20 10.78
N ASP A 28 12.40 13.96 10.38
CA ASP A 28 12.25 12.80 11.28
C ASP A 28 12.68 11.58 10.45
N GLN A 29 13.95 11.23 10.47
CA GLN A 29 14.47 10.21 11.39
C GLN A 29 13.64 8.93 11.34
N THR A 30 13.88 8.09 10.33
CA THR A 30 14.46 6.75 10.47
C THR A 30 14.67 6.27 9.04
N ALA A 31 15.91 6.17 8.59
CA ALA A 31 16.22 5.27 7.48
C ALA A 31 15.97 3.86 8.02
N THR A 32 14.70 3.47 8.06
CA THR A 32 14.30 2.12 8.40
C THR A 32 14.79 1.30 7.22
N ASP A 33 15.44 0.18 7.48
CA ASP A 33 15.72 -0.91 6.53
C ASP A 33 14.40 -1.53 5.99
N SER A 34 13.44 -0.69 5.62
CA SER A 34 12.16 -1.05 5.04
C SER A 34 12.39 -1.26 3.56
N THR A 35 12.56 -2.52 3.21
CA THR A 35 12.64 -3.01 1.83
C THR A 35 11.28 -2.98 1.13
N ALA A 36 10.25 -2.42 1.76
CA ALA A 36 8.88 -2.42 1.26
C ALA A 36 8.09 -1.19 1.68
N THR A 37 7.22 -0.72 0.79
CA THR A 37 6.29 0.39 1.01
C THR A 37 4.85 -0.06 0.73
N LEU A 38 3.90 0.48 1.48
CA LEU A 38 2.46 0.29 1.33
C LEU A 38 1.84 1.52 0.68
N ILE A 39 1.05 1.30 -0.35
CA ILE A 39 0.24 2.31 -1.02
C ILE A 39 -1.22 1.94 -0.83
N VAL A 40 -2.04 2.89 -0.39
CA VAL A 40 -3.48 2.69 -0.19
C VAL A 40 -4.26 3.65 -1.07
N ARG A 41 -5.26 3.14 -1.78
CA ARG A 41 -6.16 3.93 -2.62
C ARG A 41 -7.60 3.54 -2.36
N SER A 42 -8.51 4.50 -2.50
CA SER A 42 -9.93 4.19 -2.49
C SER A 42 -10.25 3.32 -3.72
N ALA A 43 -10.96 2.22 -3.54
CA ALA A 43 -11.42 1.40 -4.66
C ALA A 43 -12.83 1.84 -5.07
N ASP A 44 -13.02 2.26 -6.32
CA ASP A 44 -14.32 2.66 -6.88
C ASP A 44 -15.17 1.46 -7.36
N GLY A 45 -14.91 0.25 -6.86
CA GLY A 45 -15.53 -0.98 -7.33
C GLY A 45 -15.84 -2.00 -6.24
N THR A 46 -16.56 -3.05 -6.63
CA THR A 46 -16.84 -4.20 -5.77
C THR A 46 -15.67 -5.16 -5.82
N ALA A 47 -14.80 -5.15 -4.80
CA ALA A 47 -13.77 -6.18 -4.64
C ALA A 47 -14.41 -7.52 -4.28
N SER A 48 -13.86 -8.62 -4.78
CA SER A 48 -14.33 -9.95 -4.44
C SER A 48 -14.03 -10.24 -2.97
N ALA A 49 -14.93 -10.94 -2.27
CA ALA A 49 -14.72 -11.31 -0.86
C ALA A 49 -13.43 -12.13 -0.63
N ASN A 50 -12.99 -12.91 -1.63
CA ASN A 50 -11.75 -13.69 -1.58
C ASN A 50 -10.48 -12.83 -1.75
N GLU A 51 -10.65 -11.60 -2.23
CA GLU A 51 -9.61 -10.59 -2.43
C GLU A 51 -9.87 -9.45 -1.46
N THR A 52 -10.43 -9.68 -0.28
CA THR A 52 -10.71 -8.59 0.65
C THR A 52 -10.53 -9.06 2.07
N VAL A 53 -9.65 -8.38 2.80
CA VAL A 53 -9.50 -8.56 4.24
C VAL A 53 -10.22 -7.45 4.99
N ALA A 54 -10.96 -7.81 6.04
CA ALA A 54 -11.55 -6.80 6.92
C ALA A 54 -10.45 -6.14 7.76
N VAL A 55 -10.53 -4.82 7.97
CA VAL A 55 -9.60 -4.07 8.85
C VAL A 55 -9.51 -4.66 10.27
N GLY A 56 -10.59 -5.28 10.74
CA GLY A 56 -10.65 -5.96 12.04
C GLY A 56 -9.86 -7.26 12.11
N ALA A 57 -9.55 -7.88 10.97
CA ALA A 57 -8.70 -9.07 10.89
C ALA A 57 -7.20 -8.74 10.85
N LEU A 58 -6.85 -7.46 10.60
CA LEU A 58 -5.48 -6.99 10.69
C LEU A 58 -5.02 -6.89 12.15
N THR A 59 -3.73 -7.17 12.37
CA THR A 59 -3.07 -6.89 13.66
C THR A 59 -3.08 -5.40 13.97
N PRO A 60 -2.91 -4.98 15.24
CA PRO A 60 -2.88 -3.56 15.60
C PRO A 60 -1.83 -2.75 14.83
N ALA A 61 -0.64 -3.32 14.60
CA ALA A 61 0.43 -2.67 13.85
C ALA A 61 0.10 -2.52 12.35
N GLN A 62 -0.49 -3.55 11.74
CA GLN A 62 -0.96 -3.48 10.35
C GLN A 62 -2.11 -2.49 10.18
N ARG A 63 -2.98 -2.38 11.18
CA ARG A 63 -4.09 -1.43 11.20
C ARG A 63 -3.58 0.00 11.27
N ASP A 64 -2.66 0.29 12.19
CA ASP A 64 -2.02 1.61 12.29
C ASP A 64 -1.33 2.00 10.97
N LEU A 65 -0.58 1.06 10.37
CA LEU A 65 0.07 1.25 9.07
C LEU A 65 -0.96 1.56 7.97
N PHE A 66 -2.03 0.78 7.88
CA PHE A 66 -3.11 1.00 6.92
C PHE A 66 -3.82 2.33 7.15
N GLU A 67 -4.09 2.70 8.40
CA GLU A 67 -4.73 3.96 8.76
C GLU A 67 -3.85 5.17 8.45
N ARG A 68 -2.54 5.05 8.61
CA ARG A 68 -1.61 6.09 8.16
C ARG A 68 -1.60 6.17 6.64
N ALA A 69 -1.51 5.03 5.96
CA ALA A 69 -1.37 4.97 4.51
C ALA A 69 -2.65 5.42 3.77
N ARG A 70 -3.84 5.16 4.31
CA ARG A 70 -5.11 5.68 3.74
C ARG A 70 -5.26 7.20 3.87
N ASN A 71 -4.55 7.82 4.81
CA ASN A 71 -4.63 9.25 5.09
C ASN A 71 -3.56 10.06 4.32
N THR A 72 -2.71 9.40 3.56
CA THR A 72 -1.73 10.03 2.68
C THR A 72 -1.89 9.51 1.25
N THR A 73 -1.44 10.30 0.28
CA THR A 73 -1.28 9.86 -1.11
C THR A 73 0.11 9.28 -1.37
N GLU A 74 1.02 9.40 -0.41
CA GLU A 74 2.40 8.95 -0.51
C GLU A 74 2.56 7.49 -0.03
N PRO A 75 3.48 6.72 -0.61
CA PRO A 75 3.83 5.40 -0.10
C PRO A 75 4.35 5.50 1.35
N ILE A 76 3.90 4.60 2.22
CA ILE A 76 4.41 4.51 3.61
C ILE A 76 5.31 3.29 3.73
N ASP A 77 6.48 3.46 4.34
CA ASP A 77 7.37 2.34 4.66
C ASP A 77 6.70 1.31 5.55
N ILE A 78 6.79 0.05 5.16
CA ILE A 78 6.35 -1.09 5.97
C ILE A 78 7.51 -1.45 6.90
N PRO A 79 7.37 -1.28 8.23
CA PRO A 79 8.43 -1.63 9.17
C PRO A 79 8.76 -3.12 9.04
N SER A 80 10.05 -3.48 9.17
CA SER A 80 10.51 -4.88 8.97
C SER A 80 9.88 -5.89 9.94
N ASP A 81 9.36 -5.42 11.08
CA ASP A 81 8.65 -6.23 12.09
C ASP A 81 7.15 -6.43 11.77
N VAL A 82 6.61 -5.68 10.80
CA VAL A 82 5.21 -5.76 10.37
C VAL A 82 5.09 -6.69 9.17
N SER A 83 4.36 -7.79 9.33
CA SER A 83 4.07 -8.69 8.20
C SER A 83 3.25 -7.98 7.13
N ARG A 84 3.70 -8.09 5.88
CA ARG A 84 3.05 -7.57 4.67
C ARG A 84 2.13 -8.58 3.98
N ASP A 85 2.13 -9.84 4.43
CA ASP A 85 1.37 -10.94 3.84
C ASP A 85 -0.10 -10.63 3.58
N PRO A 86 -0.88 -10.06 4.52
CA PRO A 86 -2.30 -9.79 4.24
C PRO A 86 -2.51 -8.72 3.16
N PHE A 87 -1.59 -7.78 3.00
CA PHE A 87 -1.70 -6.77 1.95
C PHE A 87 -1.36 -7.34 0.57
N VAL A 88 -0.46 -8.34 0.52
CA VAL A 88 -0.07 -9.04 -0.71
C VAL A 88 -1.06 -10.16 -1.08
N GLU A 89 -1.70 -10.79 -0.09
CA GLU A 89 -2.63 -11.90 -0.31
C GLU A 89 -4.01 -11.40 -0.73
N TYR A 90 -4.53 -10.35 -0.07
CA TYR A 90 -5.90 -9.90 -0.30
C TYR A 90 -6.02 -8.72 -1.25
N TRP A 91 -5.02 -7.85 -1.41
CA TRP A 91 -5.03 -6.69 -2.34
C TRP A 91 -6.09 -5.62 -2.03
N TYR A 92 -7.11 -5.92 -1.24
CA TYR A 92 -8.08 -4.96 -0.74
C TYR A 92 -8.29 -5.10 0.77
N VAL A 93 -8.43 -3.95 1.43
CA VAL A 93 -8.80 -3.84 2.84
C VAL A 93 -10.16 -3.16 2.92
N ARG A 94 -11.11 -3.81 3.60
CA ARG A 94 -12.42 -3.23 3.88
C ARG A 94 -12.46 -2.63 5.27
N ASP A 95 -12.71 -1.33 5.31
CA ASP A 95 -12.90 -0.54 6.52
C ASP A 95 -14.34 -0.03 6.54
N ASP A 96 -15.13 -0.59 7.45
CA ASP A 96 -16.56 -0.31 7.58
C ASP A 96 -17.30 -0.51 6.23
N ASN A 97 -17.79 0.58 5.63
CA ASN A 97 -18.50 0.55 4.34
C ASN A 97 -17.64 0.97 3.14
N ARG A 98 -16.31 1.10 3.31
CA ARG A 98 -15.39 1.48 2.24
C ARG A 98 -14.38 0.37 1.97
N THR A 99 -14.11 0.14 0.70
CA THR A 99 -13.07 -0.77 0.24
C THR A 99 -11.88 0.06 -0.24
N TYR A 100 -10.70 -0.32 0.21
CA TYR A 100 -9.44 0.30 -0.16
C TYR A 100 -8.59 -0.73 -0.88
N GLU A 101 -8.06 -0.36 -2.05
CA GLU A 101 -7.03 -1.11 -2.74
C GLU A 101 -5.70 -0.86 -2.03
N VAL A 102 -4.95 -1.93 -1.80
CA VAL A 102 -3.62 -1.89 -1.20
C VAL A 102 -2.61 -2.50 -2.14
N ALA A 103 -1.46 -1.84 -2.27
CA ALA A 103 -0.35 -2.32 -3.06
C ALA A 103 0.94 -2.25 -2.24
N VAL A 104 1.75 -3.30 -2.34
CA VAL A 104 3.06 -3.36 -1.70
C VAL A 104 4.13 -3.29 -2.77
N ALA A 105 4.99 -2.28 -2.70
CA ALA A 105 6.17 -2.17 -3.55
C ALA A 105 7.41 -2.55 -2.76
N VAL A 106 8.24 -3.43 -3.30
CA VAL A 106 9.54 -3.81 -2.71
C VAL A 106 10.67 -3.10 -3.46
N SER A 107 11.67 -2.61 -2.72
CA SER A 107 12.85 -1.91 -3.26
C SER A 107 14.11 -2.77 -3.17
#